data_AF-A0A1L9BGH3-F1
#
_entry.id   AF-A0A1L9BGH3-F1
#
_cell.length_a   1.000
_cell.length_b   1.000
_cell.length_c   1.000
_cell.angle_alpha   90.00
_cell.angle_beta   90.00
_cell.angle_gamma   90.00
#
_symmetry.space_group_name_H-M   'P 1'
#
loop_
_entity.id
_entity.type
_entity.pdbx_description
1 polymer ?
#
loop_
_entity_poly.entity_id
_entity_poly.type
_entity_poly.pdbx_seq_one_letter_code
_entity_poly.pdbx_strand_id
1 'polypeptide(L)'
;MEIESEQLERRQLESLSTAELIRHAIDEARLLARAEILHAKKELKEEVKAARTAGILLGAGAVLGLVGLAAVLVAVGLVLPLAQWLGVLLVGVFLLLVAGGLAFAGKKRVPDKPLPHTQERLKTDVVRTRETLQ
;
A
#
# COMPACT_ATOMS: atom_id res chain seq x y z
N MET A 1 54.12 -1.77 -39.66
CA MET A 1 52.83 -2.46 -39.83
C MET A 1 52.07 -2.54 -38.51
N GLU A 2 52.72 -2.81 -37.37
CA GLU A 2 52.12 -2.82 -36.01
C GLU A 2 51.52 -1.48 -35.55
N ILE A 3 52.13 -0.36 -35.94
CA ILE A 3 51.68 0.99 -35.55
C ILE A 3 50.36 1.36 -36.25
N GLU A 4 50.10 0.76 -37.43
CA GLU A 4 48.89 1.03 -38.21
C GLU A 4 47.68 0.27 -37.65
N SER A 5 47.89 -0.95 -37.12
CA SER A 5 46.87 -1.73 -36.42
C SER A 5 46.43 -1.10 -35.09
N GLU A 6 47.35 -0.57 -34.29
CA GLU A 6 46.99 0.11 -33.03
C GLU A 6 46.19 1.40 -33.27
N GLN A 7 46.46 2.11 -34.37
CA GLN A 7 45.69 3.31 -34.72
C GLN A 7 44.30 2.98 -35.25
N LEU A 8 44.11 1.82 -35.89
CA LEU A 8 42.80 1.35 -36.32
C LEU A 8 41.94 0.93 -35.13
N GLU A 9 42.51 0.25 -34.13
CA GLU A 9 41.81 -0.05 -32.87
C GLU A 9 41.44 1.21 -32.10
N ARG A 10 42.34 2.19 -31.99
CA ARG A 10 42.03 3.48 -31.34
C ARG A 10 40.94 4.25 -32.08
N ARG A 11 40.95 4.28 -33.42
CA ARG A 11 39.86 4.89 -34.20
C ARG A 11 38.57 4.09 -34.10
N GLN A 12 38.61 2.77 -33.97
CA GLN A 12 37.42 1.97 -33.72
C GLN A 12 36.84 2.22 -32.32
N LEU A 13 37.69 2.37 -31.30
CA LEU A 13 37.32 2.74 -29.94
C LEU A 13 36.83 4.19 -29.83
N GLU A 14 37.39 5.12 -30.61
CA GLU A 14 36.91 6.50 -30.76
C GLU A 14 35.63 6.58 -31.62
N SER A 15 35.40 5.59 -32.49
CA SER A 15 34.18 5.47 -33.33
C SER A 15 33.05 4.70 -32.65
N LEU A 16 33.26 4.14 -31.45
CA LEU A 16 32.18 3.97 -30.49
C LEU A 16 31.78 5.38 -30.04
N SER A 17 31.00 6.00 -30.91
CA SER A 17 30.47 7.34 -30.75
C SER A 17 29.88 7.48 -29.36
N THR A 18 30.02 8.65 -28.75
CA THR A 18 29.29 9.03 -27.53
C THR A 18 27.79 8.70 -27.66
N ALA A 19 27.25 8.73 -28.88
CA ALA A 19 25.88 8.30 -29.17
C ALA A 19 25.63 6.79 -28.94
N GLU A 20 26.59 5.92 -29.24
CA GLU A 20 26.51 4.46 -29.02
C GLU A 20 26.51 4.14 -27.52
N LEU A 21 27.37 4.80 -26.73
CA LEU A 21 27.43 4.67 -25.27
C LEU A 21 26.14 5.13 -24.59
N ILE A 22 25.61 6.28 -25.03
CA ILE A 22 24.32 6.81 -24.56
C ILE A 22 23.20 5.81 -24.89
N ARG A 23 23.23 5.21 -26.08
CA ARG A 23 22.22 4.23 -26.49
C ARG A 23 22.28 2.97 -25.62
N HIS A 24 23.47 2.48 -25.31
CA HIS A 24 23.66 1.33 -24.42
C HIS A 24 23.20 1.64 -22.98
N ALA A 25 23.56 2.80 -22.44
CA ALA A 25 23.12 3.23 -21.11
C ALA A 25 21.59 3.41 -21.02
N ILE A 26 20.93 3.90 -22.09
CA ILE A 26 19.47 3.98 -22.18
C ILE A 26 18.83 2.58 -22.18
N ASP A 27 19.43 1.63 -22.90
CA ASP A 27 18.90 0.27 -22.97
C ASP A 27 19.10 -0.50 -21.64
N GLU A 28 20.21 -0.29 -20.94
CA GLU A 28 20.41 -0.79 -19.57
C GLU A 28 19.43 -0.15 -18.57
N ALA A 29 19.24 1.17 -18.64
CA ALA A 29 18.28 1.87 -17.79
C ALA A 29 16.85 1.36 -18.01
N ARG A 30 16.48 1.03 -19.27
CA ARG A 30 15.19 0.42 -19.60
C ARG A 30 15.05 -0.99 -19.04
N LEU A 31 16.11 -1.81 -19.10
CA LEU A 31 16.13 -3.15 -18.52
C LEU A 31 15.96 -3.08 -17.00
N LEU A 32 16.69 -2.19 -16.33
CA LEU A 32 16.58 -1.98 -14.88
C LEU A 32 15.18 -1.48 -14.49
N ALA A 33 14.64 -0.50 -15.19
CA ALA A 33 13.29 0.01 -14.92
C ALA A 33 12.23 -1.09 -15.05
N ARG A 34 12.35 -1.97 -16.05
CA ARG A 34 11.45 -3.14 -16.19
C ARG A 34 11.60 -4.12 -15.04
N ALA A 35 12.83 -4.39 -14.60
CA ALA A 35 13.09 -5.26 -13.45
C ALA A 35 12.47 -4.71 -12.16
N GLU A 36 12.63 -3.42 -11.90
CA GLU A 36 12.07 -2.75 -10.72
C GLU A 36 10.55 -2.77 -10.73
N ILE A 37 9.92 -2.54 -11.89
CA ILE A 37 8.46 -2.65 -12.04
C ILE A 37 7.99 -4.08 -11.76
N LEU A 38 8.71 -5.10 -12.24
CA LEU A 38 8.38 -6.49 -11.97
C LEU A 38 8.51 -6.83 -10.48
N HIS A 39 9.53 -6.28 -9.82
CA HIS A 39 9.76 -6.46 -8.39
C HIS A 39 8.66 -5.77 -7.56
N ALA A 40 8.39 -4.50 -7.83
CA ALA A 40 7.31 -3.74 -7.20
C ALA A 40 5.94 -4.40 -7.41
N LYS A 41 5.68 -4.97 -8.59
CA LYS A 41 4.44 -5.71 -8.85
C LYS A 41 4.33 -6.97 -8.01
N LYS A 42 5.44 -7.68 -7.78
CA LYS A 42 5.47 -8.86 -6.91
C LYS A 42 5.21 -8.47 -5.45
N GLU A 43 5.95 -7.48 -4.95
CA GLU A 43 5.80 -6.97 -3.59
C GLU A 43 4.37 -6.47 -3.33
N LEU A 44 3.83 -5.62 -4.23
CA LEU A 44 2.45 -5.14 -4.14
C LEU A 44 1.44 -6.29 -4.14
N LYS A 45 1.65 -7.34 -4.93
CA LYS A 45 0.75 -8.50 -4.96
C LYS A 45 0.77 -9.24 -3.62
N GLU A 46 1.93 -9.38 -3.00
CA GLU A 46 2.10 -10.01 -1.70
C GLU A 46 1.48 -9.17 -0.58
N GLU A 47 1.73 -7.86 -0.57
CA GLU A 47 1.10 -6.92 0.37
C GLU A 47 -0.43 -6.91 0.25
N VAL A 48 -0.96 -6.82 -0.97
CA VAL A 48 -2.40 -6.83 -1.23
C VAL A 48 -3.01 -8.17 -0.79
N LYS A 49 -2.33 -9.29 -1.02
CA LYS A 49 -2.81 -10.61 -0.58
C LYS A 49 -2.84 -10.72 0.95
N ALA A 50 -1.81 -10.23 1.63
CA ALA A 50 -1.75 -10.21 3.09
C ALA A 50 -2.84 -9.30 3.67
N ALA A 51 -2.94 -8.06 3.16
CA ALA A 51 -3.98 -7.10 3.56
C ALA A 51 -5.39 -7.64 3.31
N ARG A 52 -5.64 -8.31 2.18
CA ARG A 52 -6.92 -8.95 1.88
C ARG A 52 -7.26 -10.03 2.89
N THR A 53 -6.31 -10.93 3.16
CA THR A 53 -6.52 -12.05 4.10
C THR A 53 -6.80 -11.52 5.51
N ALA A 54 -6.00 -10.56 5.96
CA ALA A 54 -6.20 -9.88 7.24
C ALA A 54 -7.56 -9.18 7.30
N GLY A 55 -7.94 -8.46 6.25
CA GLY A 55 -9.22 -7.77 6.15
C GLY A 55 -10.42 -8.72 6.22
N ILE A 56 -10.34 -9.88 5.55
CA ILE A 56 -11.41 -10.91 5.62
C ILE A 56 -11.51 -11.49 7.02
N LEU A 57 -10.38 -11.88 7.63
CA LEU A 57 -10.37 -12.49 8.97
C LEU A 57 -10.87 -11.52 10.03
N LEU A 58 -10.38 -10.27 10.02
CA LEU A 58 -10.84 -9.24 10.95
C LEU A 58 -12.31 -8.88 10.71
N GLY A 59 -12.73 -8.75 9.45
CA GLY A 59 -14.12 -8.46 9.11
C GLY A 59 -15.07 -9.57 9.58
N ALA A 60 -14.76 -10.83 9.26
CA ALA A 60 -15.55 -11.98 9.69
C ALA A 60 -15.57 -12.11 11.22
N GLY A 61 -14.41 -11.97 11.87
CA GLY A 61 -14.29 -12.02 13.33
C GLY A 61 -15.08 -10.90 14.01
N ALA A 62 -15.05 -9.67 13.47
CA ALA A 62 -15.84 -8.56 13.99
C ALA A 62 -17.34 -8.82 13.88
N VAL A 63 -17.82 -9.30 12.72
CA VAL A 63 -19.24 -9.62 12.54
C VAL A 63 -19.68 -10.75 13.47
N LEU A 64 -18.93 -11.86 13.52
CA LEU A 64 -19.25 -12.99 14.39
C LEU A 64 -19.18 -12.61 15.86
N GLY A 65 -18.19 -11.81 16.26
CA GLY A 65 -18.05 -11.30 17.62
C GLY A 65 -19.23 -10.41 18.03
N LEU A 66 -19.68 -9.51 17.15
CA LEU A 66 -20.84 -8.66 17.40
C LEU A 66 -22.13 -9.47 17.50
N VAL A 67 -22.34 -10.44 16.60
CA VAL A 67 -23.52 -11.33 16.64
C VAL A 67 -23.51 -12.20 17.89
N GLY A 68 -22.36 -12.77 18.26
CA GLY A 68 -22.20 -13.57 19.47
C GLY A 68 -22.45 -12.75 20.74
N LEU A 69 -21.91 -11.52 20.80
CA LEU A 69 -22.17 -10.59 21.90
C LEU A 69 -23.65 -10.25 22.00
N ALA A 70 -24.32 -9.95 20.88
CA ALA A 70 -25.75 -9.70 20.85
C ALA A 70 -26.56 -10.90 21.37
N ALA A 71 -26.21 -12.12 20.96
CA ALA A 71 -26.88 -13.33 21.42
C ALA A 71 -26.73 -13.54 22.94
N VAL A 72 -25.52 -13.34 23.49
CA VAL A 72 -25.27 -13.40 24.94
C VAL A 72 -26.09 -12.34 25.68
N LEU A 73 -26.10 -11.11 25.18
CA LEU A 73 -26.85 -10.02 25.81
C LEU A 73 -28.37 -10.27 25.80
N VAL A 74 -28.90 -10.83 24.71
CA VAL A 74 -30.32 -11.26 24.64
C VAL A 74 -30.59 -12.39 25.64
N ALA A 75 -29.72 -13.40 25.71
CA ALA A 75 -29.87 -14.50 26.66
C ALA A 75 -29.87 -14.02 28.12
N VAL A 76 -28.97 -13.09 28.47
CA VAL A 76 -28.94 -12.45 29.78
C VAL A 76 -30.24 -11.68 30.04
N GLY A 77 -30.72 -10.90 29.07
CA GLY A 77 -31.99 -10.17 29.16
C GLY A 77 -33.21 -11.04 29.40
N LEU A 78 -33.21 -12.29 28.91
CA LEU A 78 -34.27 -13.27 29.16
C LEU A 78 -34.25 -13.85 30.58
N VAL A 79 -33.09 -13.87 31.25
CA VAL A 79 -32.93 -14.41 32.61
C VAL A 79 -33.23 -13.34 33.67
N LEU A 80 -33.05 -12.07 33.34
CA LEU A 80 -33.37 -10.96 34.24
C LEU A 80 -34.90 -10.84 34.45
N PRO A 81 -35.37 -10.49 35.66
CA PRO A 81 -36.79 -10.29 35.96
C PRO A 81 -37.31 -8.94 35.42
N LEU A 82 -36.99 -8.62 34.18
CA LEU A 82 -37.48 -7.45 33.46
C LEU A 82 -38.53 -7.86 32.43
N ALA A 83 -39.37 -6.92 32.00
CA ALA A 83 -40.23 -7.16 30.85
C ALA A 83 -39.37 -7.45 29.62
N GLN A 84 -39.69 -8.51 28.88
CA GLN A 84 -38.85 -9.02 27.78
C GLN A 84 -38.52 -7.94 26.72
N TRP A 85 -39.46 -7.03 26.47
CA TRP A 85 -39.27 -5.91 25.55
C TRP A 85 -38.21 -4.91 26.02
N LEU A 86 -38.11 -4.64 27.34
CA LEU A 86 -37.10 -3.75 27.92
C LEU A 86 -35.70 -4.36 27.79
N GLY A 87 -35.57 -5.67 28.01
CA GLY A 87 -34.30 -6.38 27.88
C GLY A 87 -33.72 -6.25 26.48
N VAL A 88 -34.52 -6.56 25.44
CA VAL A 88 -34.07 -6.47 24.05
C VAL A 88 -33.77 -5.02 23.64
N LEU A 89 -34.55 -4.05 24.11
CA LEU A 89 -34.35 -2.63 23.79
C LEU A 89 -33.05 -2.08 24.39
N LEU A 90 -32.72 -2.46 25.62
CA LEU A 90 -31.50 -2.03 26.31
C LEU A 90 -30.24 -2.59 25.62
N VAL A 91 -30.30 -3.85 25.17
CA VAL A 91 -29.24 -4.48 24.38
C VAL A 91 -29.06 -3.78 23.03
N GLY A 92 -30.16 -3.47 22.34
CA GLY A 92 -30.13 -2.73 21.08
C GLY A 92 -29.50 -1.34 21.22
N VAL A 93 -29.87 -0.59 22.26
CA VAL A 93 -29.29 0.74 22.53
C VAL A 93 -27.81 0.63 22.86
N PHE A 94 -27.40 -0.35 23.68
CA PHE A 94 -25.99 -0.58 23.98
C PHE A 94 -25.15 -0.85 22.72
N LEU A 95 -25.64 -1.74 21.84
CA LEU A 95 -24.96 -2.05 20.57
C LEU A 95 -24.87 -0.85 19.64
N LEU A 96 -25.92 -0.02 19.56
CA LEU A 96 -25.91 1.21 18.75
C LEU A 96 -24.89 2.22 19.26
N LEU A 97 -24.77 2.38 20.59
CA LEU A 97 -23.77 3.28 21.18
C LEU A 97 -22.34 2.80 20.88
N VAL A 98 -22.08 1.50 21.03
CA VAL A 98 -20.78 0.90 20.71
C VAL A 98 -20.48 1.06 19.22
N ALA A 99 -21.42 0.72 18.33
CA ALA A 99 -21.26 0.85 16.89
C ALA A 99 -21.02 2.31 16.46
N GLY A 100 -21.80 3.25 17.01
CA GLY A 100 -21.62 4.68 16.77
C GLY A 100 -20.26 5.20 17.23
N GLY A 101 -19.80 4.78 18.41
CA GLY A 101 -18.49 5.12 18.95
C GLY A 101 -17.33 4.59 18.09
N LEU A 102 -17.40 3.32 17.68
CA LEU A 102 -16.42 2.71 16.77
C LEU A 102 -16.42 3.38 15.40
N ALA A 103 -17.59 3.69 14.83
CA ALA A 103 -17.71 4.40 13.55
C ALA A 103 -17.09 5.81 13.63
N PHE A 104 -17.35 6.54 14.72
CA PHE A 104 -16.78 7.87 14.95
C PHE A 104 -15.25 7.82 15.14
N ALA A 105 -14.76 6.88 15.96
CA ALA A 105 -13.34 6.67 16.16
C ALA A 105 -12.63 6.24 14.86
N GLY A 106 -13.25 5.35 14.09
CA GLY A 106 -12.78 4.92 12.78
C GLY A 106 -12.69 6.08 11.81
N LYS A 107 -13.75 6.90 11.69
CA LYS A 107 -13.77 8.11 10.86
C LYS A 107 -12.62 9.06 11.20
N LYS A 108 -12.28 9.22 12.49
CA LYS A 108 -11.18 10.07 12.93
C LYS A 108 -9.79 9.51 12.60
N ARG A 109 -9.67 8.19 12.42
CA ARG A 109 -8.41 7.52 12.10
C ARG A 109 -8.18 7.28 10.61
N VAL A 110 -9.20 7.43 9.77
CA VAL A 110 -9.03 7.42 8.31
C VAL A 110 -8.33 8.72 7.92
N PRO A 111 -7.11 8.67 7.34
CA PRO A 111 -6.43 9.87 6.86
C PRO A 111 -7.21 10.49 5.68
N ASP A 112 -7.42 11.80 5.70
CA ASP A 112 -8.14 12.52 4.63
C ASP A 112 -7.46 12.43 3.25
N LYS A 113 -6.20 11.98 3.19
CA LYS A 113 -5.44 11.77 1.96
C LYS A 113 -4.83 10.37 1.95
N PRO A 114 -5.06 9.54 0.92
CA PRO A 114 -4.62 8.14 0.94
C PRO A 114 -3.11 7.91 1.01
N LEU A 115 -2.25 8.89 0.71
CA LEU A 115 -0.79 8.71 0.61
C LEU A 115 -0.05 10.05 0.85
N PRO A 116 0.14 10.51 2.09
CA PRO A 116 0.87 11.76 2.35
C PRO A 116 2.37 11.64 2.01
N HIS A 117 3.01 10.52 2.35
CA HIS A 117 4.46 10.35 2.19
C HIS A 117 4.92 10.11 0.74
N THR A 118 4.07 9.52 -0.11
CA THR A 118 4.42 9.30 -1.52
C THR A 118 4.39 10.60 -2.31
N GLN A 119 3.49 11.54 -1.98
CA GLN A 119 3.42 12.83 -2.69
C GLN A 119 4.55 13.78 -2.30
N GLU A 120 4.98 13.78 -1.03
CA GLU A 120 6.13 14.60 -0.60
C GLU A 120 7.44 14.10 -1.19
N ARG A 121 7.70 12.78 -1.15
CA ARG A 121 8.94 12.22 -1.73
C ARG A 121 9.04 12.46 -3.24
N LEU A 122 7.93 12.36 -3.97
CA LEU A 122 7.89 12.68 -5.40
C LEU A 122 8.15 14.16 -5.68
N LYS A 123 7.73 15.08 -4.80
CA LYS A 123 8.06 16.52 -4.95
C LYS A 123 9.52 16.80 -4.65
N THR A 124 10.11 16.18 -3.64
CA THR A 124 11.51 16.40 -3.27
C THR A 124 12.48 15.87 -4.33
N ASP A 125 12.17 14.72 -4.95
CA ASP A 125 13.03 14.13 -6.00
C ASP A 125 13.04 14.95 -7.30
N VAL A 126 11.92 15.59 -7.66
CA VAL A 126 11.86 16.47 -8.84
C VAL A 126 12.67 17.76 -8.61
N VAL A 127 12.74 18.25 -7.38
CA VAL A 127 13.54 19.44 -7.02
C VAL A 127 15.03 19.12 -7.04
N ARG A 128 15.46 17.98 -6.48
CA ARG A 128 16.88 17.58 -6.49
C ARG A 128 17.45 17.34 -7.88
N THR A 129 16.64 16.83 -8.81
CA THR A 129 17.08 16.60 -10.20
C THR A 129 17.25 17.91 -10.98
N ARG A 130 16.64 19.02 -10.51
CA ARG A 130 16.78 20.33 -11.16
C ARG A 130 18.07 21.05 -10.77
N GLU A 131 18.58 20.82 -9.56
CA GLU A 131 19.79 21.46 -9.03
C GLU A 131 21.07 20.84 -9.59
N THR A 132 21.05 19.57 -9.99
CA THR A 132 22.21 18.90 -10.61
C THR A 132 22.39 19.20 -12.10
N LEU A 133 21.48 19.96 -12.72
CA LEU A 133 21.50 20.31 -14.14
C LEU A 133 21.69 21.83 -14.41
N GLN A 134 21.95 22.63 -13.37
CA GLN A 134 22.41 24.01 -13.49
C GLN A 134 23.89 24.11 -13.08
#